data_AF-A0A2E1VYF7-F1
#
_entry.id   AF-A0A2E1VYF7-F1
#
_cell.length_a   1.000
_cell.length_b   1.000
_cell.length_c   1.000
_cell.angle_alpha   90.00
_cell.angle_beta   90.00
_cell.angle_gamma   90.00
#
_symmetry.space_group_name_H-M   'P 1'
#
loop_
_entity.id
_entity.type
_entity.pdbx_description
1 polymer ?
#
loop_
_entity_poly.entity_id
_entity_poly.type
_entity_poly.pdbx_seq_one_letter_code
_entity_poly.pdbx_strand_id
1 'polypeptide(L)'
;MFTWSLILVAHPRHVRRVMQEHAANYNKQTRGFQVLRTFLREGLLTSEGEHWLRQRRIAQPGFHQDRIAGFGATMTRATEDLMDRWLRAETDTVDVTADMMRLTLRIVGETLLSTDVSQESDRVGRA
;
A
#
# COMPACT_ATOMS: atom_id res chain seq x y z
N MET A 1 20.58 -28.99 4.65
CA MET A 1 20.19 -28.28 3.40
C MET A 1 18.67 -28.40 3.29
N PHE A 2 17.91 -27.36 3.68
CA PHE A 2 16.45 -27.41 3.63
C PHE A 2 15.96 -26.91 2.27
N THR A 3 15.47 -27.82 1.43
CA THR A 3 14.81 -27.51 0.15
C THR A 3 13.36 -27.14 0.43
N TRP A 4 13.06 -25.84 0.35
CA TRP A 4 11.68 -25.35 0.44
C TRP A 4 10.99 -25.56 -0.90
N SER A 5 9.79 -26.13 -0.88
CA SER A 5 8.95 -26.21 -2.07
C SER A 5 8.10 -24.95 -2.18
N LEU A 6 8.19 -24.27 -3.32
CA LEU A 6 7.37 -23.10 -3.65
C LEU A 6 6.32 -23.53 -4.69
N ILE A 7 5.06 -23.15 -4.46
CA ILE A 7 3.96 -23.41 -5.40
C ILE A 7 3.50 -22.07 -5.97
N LEU A 8 3.61 -21.91 -7.29
CA LEU A 8 3.05 -20.77 -8.02
C LEU A 8 1.59 -21.04 -8.36
N VAL A 9 0.70 -20.17 -7.90
CA VAL A 9 -0.72 -20.23 -8.20
C VAL A 9 -1.09 -19.06 -9.11
N ALA A 10 -1.24 -19.33 -10.41
CA ALA A 10 -1.52 -18.29 -11.42
C ALA A 10 -2.90 -18.42 -12.08
N HIS A 11 -3.53 -19.60 -12.02
CA HIS A 11 -4.84 -19.81 -12.64
C HIS A 11 -5.97 -19.19 -11.78
N PRO A 12 -6.93 -18.41 -12.33
CA PRO A 12 -7.94 -17.67 -11.56
C PRO A 12 -8.75 -18.53 -10.59
N ARG A 13 -9.13 -19.75 -10.99
CA ARG A 13 -9.84 -20.70 -10.11
C ARG A 13 -9.03 -21.05 -8.86
N HIS A 14 -7.73 -21.24 -9.00
CA HIS A 14 -6.86 -21.58 -7.88
C HIS A 14 -6.56 -20.36 -7.01
N VAL A 15 -6.41 -19.17 -7.62
CA VAL A 15 -6.28 -17.91 -6.86
C VAL A 15 -7.53 -17.70 -6.00
N ARG A 16 -8.73 -17.86 -6.56
CA ARG A 16 -9.99 -17.78 -5.80
C ARG A 16 -10.04 -18.80 -4.67
N ARG A 17 -9.62 -20.05 -4.93
CA ARG A 17 -9.54 -21.10 -3.92
C ARG A 17 -8.69 -20.67 -2.72
N VAL A 18 -7.50 -20.14 -2.98
CA VAL A 18 -6.51 -19.79 -1.95
C VAL A 18 -6.88 -18.48 -1.25
N MET A 19 -7.32 -17.46 -1.99
CA MET A 19 -7.53 -16.11 -1.46
C MET A 19 -8.94 -15.87 -0.92
N GLN A 20 -9.94 -16.69 -1.28
CA GLN A 20 -11.35 -16.46 -0.91
C GLN A 20 -12.02 -17.70 -0.32
N GLU A 21 -12.15 -18.80 -1.08
CA GLU A 21 -12.98 -19.94 -0.70
C GLU A 21 -12.42 -20.73 0.49
N HIS A 22 -11.10 -20.88 0.54
CA HIS A 22 -10.40 -21.61 1.59
C HIS A 22 -9.30 -20.76 2.23
N ALA A 23 -9.51 -19.43 2.31
CA ALA A 23 -8.52 -18.51 2.85
C ALA A 23 -8.02 -18.90 4.26
N ALA A 24 -8.89 -19.47 5.09
CA ALA A 24 -8.54 -19.94 6.43
C ALA A 24 -7.49 -21.08 6.48
N ASN A 25 -7.27 -21.79 5.36
CA ASN A 25 -6.24 -22.84 5.26
C ASN A 25 -4.83 -22.27 5.02
N TYR A 26 -4.72 -20.96 4.76
CA TYR A 26 -3.48 -20.30 4.40
C TYR A 26 -3.18 -19.19 5.40
N ASN A 27 -1.90 -18.96 5.66
CA ASN A 27 -1.46 -17.89 6.54
C ASN A 27 -0.24 -17.17 5.94
N LYS A 28 0.06 -16.00 6.50
CA LYS A 28 1.18 -15.14 6.18
C LYS A 28 2.43 -15.53 6.97
N GLN A 29 2.57 -16.76 7.46
CA GLN A 29 3.80 -17.22 8.14
C GLN A 29 4.88 -17.61 7.12
N THR A 30 5.07 -16.77 6.10
CA THR A 30 6.13 -16.95 5.10
C THR A 30 7.36 -16.13 5.48
N ARG A 31 8.52 -16.48 4.95
CA ARG A 31 9.77 -15.72 5.19
C ARG A 31 9.63 -14.24 4.84
N GLY A 32 8.98 -13.91 3.72
CA GLY A 32 8.76 -12.51 3.32
C GLY A 32 7.96 -11.72 4.36
N PHE A 33 6.90 -12.31 4.90
CA PHE A 33 6.09 -11.67 5.94
C PHE A 33 6.78 -11.65 7.32
N GLN A 34 7.69 -12.59 7.60
CA GLN A 34 8.53 -12.53 8.80
C GLN A 34 9.47 -11.31 8.76
N VAL A 35 10.07 -11.03 7.60
CA VAL A 35 10.89 -9.80 7.41
C VAL A 35 10.04 -8.55 7.59
N LEU A 36 8.85 -8.50 6.96
CA LEU A 36 7.93 -7.37 7.12
C LEU A 36 7.51 -7.15 8.58
N ARG A 37 7.29 -8.22 9.36
CA ARG A 37 6.96 -8.13 10.79
C ARG A 37 8.04 -7.46 11.63
N THR A 38 9.31 -7.57 11.27
CA THR A 38 10.40 -6.89 11.99
C THR A 38 10.26 -5.38 11.92
N PHE A 39 9.80 -4.85 10.78
CA PHE A 39 9.64 -3.41 10.57
C PHE A 39 8.23 -2.90 10.94
N LEU A 40 7.19 -3.61 10.50
CA LEU A 40 5.79 -3.19 10.61
C LEU A 40 5.11 -3.70 11.88
N ARG A 41 5.79 -4.52 12.70
CA ARG A 41 5.25 -5.17 13.90
C ARG A 41 3.94 -5.89 13.60
N GLU A 42 3.00 -5.91 14.54
CA GLU A 42 1.65 -6.48 14.39
C GLU A 42 0.69 -5.39 13.88
N GLY A 43 0.70 -5.15 12.58
CA GLY A 43 -0.21 -4.23 11.89
C GLY A 43 -1.10 -4.98 10.89
N LEU A 44 -2.02 -4.28 10.22
CA LEU A 44 -3.01 -4.89 9.31
C LEU A 44 -2.41 -5.83 8.25
N LEU A 45 -1.21 -5.52 7.74
CA LEU A 45 -0.53 -6.36 6.75
C LEU A 45 -0.05 -7.67 7.39
N THR A 46 0.53 -7.61 8.58
CA THR A 46 1.31 -8.68 9.20
C THR A 46 0.53 -9.50 10.24
N SER A 47 -0.56 -8.96 10.76
CA SER A 47 -1.50 -9.60 11.69
C SER A 47 -2.38 -10.64 11.01
N GLU A 48 -2.90 -11.58 11.81
CA GLU A 48 -3.80 -12.66 11.40
C GLU A 48 -4.96 -12.86 12.37
N GLY A 49 -5.97 -13.62 11.95
CA GLY A 49 -7.08 -14.06 12.80
C GLY A 49 -7.84 -12.92 13.49
N GLU A 50 -8.19 -13.14 14.76
CA GLU A 50 -8.96 -12.18 15.57
C GLU A 50 -8.24 -10.83 15.75
N HIS A 51 -6.92 -10.84 15.86
CA HIS A 51 -6.14 -9.61 16.01
C HIS A 51 -6.21 -8.76 14.74
N TRP A 52 -6.03 -9.38 13.57
CA TRP A 52 -6.25 -8.73 12.28
C TRP A 52 -7.67 -8.21 12.13
N LEU A 53 -8.67 -9.02 12.49
CA LEU A 53 -10.08 -8.65 12.36
C LEU A 53 -10.42 -7.43 13.22
N ARG A 54 -9.91 -7.37 14.45
CA ARG A 54 -10.04 -6.22 15.34
C ARG A 54 -9.40 -4.97 14.72
N GLN A 55 -8.16 -5.05 14.26
CA GLN A 55 -7.47 -3.92 13.62
C GLN A 55 -8.21 -3.45 12.36
N ARG A 56 -8.74 -4.38 11.56
CA ARG A 56 -9.48 -4.07 10.33
C ARG A 56 -10.77 -3.32 10.62
N ARG A 57 -11.51 -3.73 11.65
CA ARG A 57 -12.73 -3.03 12.08
C ARG A 57 -12.44 -1.61 12.57
N ILE A 58 -11.31 -1.40 13.26
CA ILE A 58 -10.89 -0.06 13.71
C ILE A 58 -10.55 0.84 12.52
N ALA A 59 -9.87 0.31 11.50
CA ALA A 59 -9.45 1.09 10.34
C ALA A 59 -10.57 1.35 9.31
N GLN A 60 -11.52 0.43 9.16
CA GLN A 60 -12.56 0.48 8.12
C GLN A 60 -13.32 1.82 8.02
N PRO A 61 -13.70 2.52 9.12
CA PRO A 61 -14.42 3.79 9.03
C PRO A 61 -13.67 4.88 8.25
N GLY A 62 -12.32 4.86 8.24
CA GLY A 62 -11.51 5.78 7.45
C GLY A 62 -11.66 5.57 5.93
N PHE A 63 -12.16 4.41 5.52
CA PHE A 63 -12.39 4.01 4.13
C PHE A 63 -13.89 3.93 3.79
N HIS A 64 -14.75 4.64 4.52
CA HIS A 64 -16.16 4.77 4.15
C HIS A 64 -16.31 5.53 2.82
N GLN A 65 -17.35 5.23 2.04
CA GLN A 65 -17.54 5.82 0.71
C GLN A 65 -17.49 7.37 0.72
N ASP A 66 -18.07 8.01 1.74
CA ASP A 66 -18.12 9.48 1.84
C ASP A 66 -16.73 10.07 2.13
N ARG A 67 -15.90 9.34 2.88
CA ARG A 67 -14.49 9.71 3.13
C ARG A 67 -13.68 9.58 1.85
N ILE A 68 -13.83 8.46 1.15
CA ILE A 68 -13.16 8.21 -0.13
C ILE A 68 -13.54 9.26 -1.17
N ALA A 69 -14.83 9.62 -1.27
CA ALA A 69 -15.30 10.68 -2.15
C ALA A 69 -14.59 12.01 -1.86
N GLY A 70 -14.40 12.35 -0.58
CA GLY A 70 -13.66 13.53 -0.16
C GLY A 70 -12.17 13.52 -0.54
N PHE A 71 -11.55 12.33 -0.65
CA PHE A 71 -10.14 12.22 -1.04
C PHE A 71 -9.88 12.60 -2.50
N GLY A 72 -10.91 12.53 -3.37
CA GLY A 72 -10.79 12.86 -4.79
C GLY A 72 -10.23 14.26 -5.04
N ALA A 73 -10.67 15.25 -4.26
CA ALA A 73 -10.17 16.63 -4.39
C ALA A 73 -8.67 16.72 -4.08
N THR A 74 -8.20 16.00 -3.05
CA THR A 74 -6.78 15.93 -2.69
C THR A 74 -5.96 15.23 -3.78
N MET A 75 -6.47 14.11 -4.33
CA MET A 75 -5.82 13.38 -5.41
C MET A 75 -5.67 14.24 -6.67
N THR A 76 -6.74 14.95 -7.06
CA THR A 76 -6.74 15.85 -8.21
C THR A 76 -5.71 16.97 -8.02
N ARG A 77 -5.79 17.71 -6.91
CA ARG A 77 -4.85 18.81 -6.64
C ARG A 77 -3.39 18.34 -6.62
N ALA A 78 -3.09 17.23 -5.94
CA ALA A 78 -1.73 16.71 -5.88
C ALA A 78 -1.20 16.28 -7.27
N THR A 79 -2.09 15.80 -8.14
CA THR A 79 -1.75 15.41 -9.52
C THR A 79 -1.56 16.65 -10.40
N GLU A 80 -2.44 17.65 -10.29
CA GLU A 80 -2.29 18.94 -10.98
C GLU A 80 -0.95 19.59 -10.63
N ASP A 81 -0.60 19.64 -9.34
CA ASP A 81 0.71 20.15 -8.88
C ASP A 81 1.89 19.39 -9.52
N LEU A 82 1.77 18.06 -9.69
CA LEU A 82 2.80 17.25 -10.36
C LEU A 82 2.90 17.61 -11.85
N MET A 83 1.77 17.67 -12.55
CA MET A 83 1.73 18.01 -13.98
C MET A 83 2.30 19.39 -14.23
N ASP A 84 1.96 20.35 -13.38
CA ASP A 84 2.48 21.70 -13.38
C ASP A 84 4.00 21.75 -13.23
N ARG A 85 4.58 20.90 -12.37
CA ARG A 85 6.04 20.77 -12.23
C ARG A 85 6.67 20.17 -13.49
N TRP A 86 6.04 19.18 -14.11
CA TRP A 86 6.52 18.61 -15.37
C TRP A 86 6.49 19.62 -16.52
N LEU A 87 5.41 20.39 -16.66
CA LEU A 87 5.27 21.41 -17.71
C LEU A 87 6.27 22.56 -17.56
N ARG A 88 6.70 22.86 -16.33
CA ARG A 88 7.71 23.88 -16.03
C ARG A 88 9.14 23.35 -16.07
N ALA A 89 9.35 22.06 -16.23
CA ALA A 89 10.68 21.49 -16.29
C ALA A 89 11.36 21.86 -17.62
N GLU A 90 12.64 22.22 -17.58
CA GLU A 90 13.42 22.52 -18.79
C GLU A 90 13.87 21.24 -19.54
N THR A 91 13.55 20.06 -18.99
CA THR A 91 13.90 18.74 -19.53
C THR A 91 12.68 18.07 -20.16
N ASP A 92 12.90 17.41 -21.30
CA ASP A 92 11.90 16.57 -21.97
C ASP A 92 11.74 15.16 -21.33
N THR A 93 12.53 14.87 -20.28
CA THR A 93 12.51 13.58 -19.58
C THR A 93 12.27 13.76 -18.08
N VAL A 94 11.49 12.84 -17.49
CA VAL A 94 11.13 12.82 -16.07
C VAL A 94 11.28 11.40 -15.50
N ASP A 95 11.63 11.29 -14.22
CA ASP A 95 11.60 10.02 -13.50
C ASP A 95 10.20 9.76 -12.94
N VAL A 96 9.39 9.08 -13.73
CA VAL A 96 8.00 8.73 -13.37
C VAL A 96 7.95 7.86 -12.12
N THR A 97 8.95 7.02 -11.87
CA THR A 97 8.94 6.13 -10.69
C THR A 97 9.07 6.95 -9.42
N ALA A 98 10.06 7.84 -9.36
CA ALA A 98 10.26 8.73 -8.23
C ALA A 98 9.08 9.68 -8.02
N ASP A 99 8.54 10.25 -9.10
CA ASP A 99 7.40 11.16 -9.01
C ASP A 99 6.10 10.47 -8.58
N MET A 100 5.84 9.24 -9.05
CA MET A 100 4.67 8.48 -8.60
C MET A 100 4.77 8.08 -7.12
N MET A 101 5.97 7.76 -6.64
CA MET A 101 6.19 7.52 -5.21
C MET A 101 5.92 8.77 -4.37
N ARG A 102 6.41 9.93 -4.81
CA ARG A 102 6.15 11.23 -4.15
C ARG A 102 4.66 11.57 -4.15
N LEU A 103 4.00 11.42 -5.30
CA LEU A 103 2.58 11.70 -5.46
C LEU A 103 1.72 10.81 -4.55
N THR A 104 1.93 9.50 -4.60
CA THR A 104 1.12 8.56 -3.81
C THR A 104 1.35 8.73 -2.31
N LEU A 105 2.58 9.01 -1.88
CA LEU A 105 2.89 9.30 -0.47
C LEU A 105 2.22 10.59 0.00
N ARG A 106 2.26 11.65 -0.81
CA ARG A 106 1.56 12.91 -0.53
C ARG A 106 0.06 12.69 -0.37
N ILE A 107 -0.57 12.00 -1.33
CA ILE A 107 -2.00 11.70 -1.31
C ILE A 107 -2.36 10.93 -0.03
N VAL A 108 -1.63 9.85 0.28
CA VAL A 108 -1.90 9.04 1.48
C VAL A 108 -1.72 9.86 2.77
N GLY A 109 -0.66 10.66 2.85
CA GLY A 109 -0.41 11.54 3.99
C GLY A 109 -1.53 12.55 4.21
N GLU A 110 -1.92 13.27 3.16
CA GLU A 110 -2.93 14.32 3.25
C GLU A 110 -4.34 13.75 3.49
N THR A 111 -4.65 12.57 2.93
CA THR A 111 -6.00 11.97 3.03
C THR A 111 -6.21 11.17 4.31
N LEU A 112 -5.23 10.35 4.72
CA LEU A 112 -5.38 9.43 5.85
C LEU A 112 -4.75 9.95 7.15
N LEU A 113 -3.74 10.82 7.06
CA LEU A 113 -2.97 11.31 8.21
C LEU A 113 -3.10 12.82 8.42
N SER A 114 -3.85 13.53 7.56
CA SER A 114 -3.97 14.98 7.55
C SER A 114 -2.61 15.71 7.57
N THR A 115 -1.58 15.10 6.98
CA THR A 115 -0.18 15.56 7.06
C THR A 115 0.49 15.43 5.68
N ASP A 116 1.19 16.47 5.22
CA ASP A 116 2.04 16.33 4.04
C ASP A 116 3.35 15.63 4.41
N VAL A 117 3.54 14.42 3.89
CA VAL A 117 4.72 13.57 4.11
C VAL A 117 5.54 13.37 2.84
N SER A 118 5.30 14.19 1.81
CA SER A 118 5.96 14.10 0.50
C SER A 118 7.47 14.32 0.56
N GLN A 119 7.95 15.11 1.53
CA GLN A 119 9.38 15.33 1.78
C GLN A 119 10.11 14.10 2.36
N GLU A 120 9.38 13.15 2.94
CA GLU A 120 9.94 11.90 3.47
C GLU A 120 10.01 10.77 2.42
N SER A 121 9.54 11.03 1.20
CA SER A 121 9.51 10.05 0.10
C SER A 121 10.86 9.41 -0.19
N ASP A 122 11.94 10.18 -0.15
CA ASP A 122 13.29 9.68 -0.38
C ASP A 122 13.75 8.74 0.77
N ARG A 123 13.21 8.87 1.98
CA ARG A 123 13.50 7.95 3.10
C ARG A 123 12.67 6.68 3.03
N VAL A 124 11.39 6.79 2.65
CA VAL A 124 10.49 5.65 2.50
C VAL A 124 10.88 4.78 1.31
N GLY A 125 11.33 5.38 0.21
CA GLY A 125 11.68 4.67 -1.02
C GLY A 125 12.98 3.86 -1.00
N ARG A 126 13.84 4.10 -0.01
CA ARG A 126 15.15 3.44 0.14
C ARG A 126 15.16 2.31 1.18
N ALA A 127 14.05 2.08 1.87
CA ALA A 127 13.87 1.05 2.90
C ALA A 127 13.14 -0.18 2.34
#